data_AF-F2NUE9-F1
#
_entry.id   AF-F2NUE9-F1
#
_cell.length_a   1.000
_cell.length_b   1.000
_cell.length_c   1.000
_cell.angle_alpha   90.00
_cell.angle_beta   90.00
_cell.angle_gamma   90.00
#
_symmetry.space_group_name_H-M   'P 1'
#
loop_
_entity.id
_entity.type
_entity.pdbx_description
1 polymer ?
#
loop_
_entity_poly.entity_id
_entity_poly.type
_entity_poly.pdbx_seq_one_letter_code
_entity_poly.pdbx_strand_id
1 'polypeptide(L)'
;MYEGIIPKTNVKSKEAGYIADCLDYEKYIRKYYNKNGLAPLPDPISIKGIGIKKWISMVNTNKPWDHKKKIQEKFGMIAVKDRPFLGKNKQLKFSQLSYHKYQYHDYFLDVWSNIHYGFVGRYCGFSEKTLLTGSDFQQAVANIKNANFKGGDDQADKITMQLGMDLYTRYKDKIEKLTYQIILDELEKLDTIGQSRLLHKCFDTSKMGVTVL
;
A
#
# COMPACT_ATOMS: atom_id res chain seq x y z
N MET A 1 -17.54 4.63 4.04
CA MET A 1 -17.30 3.66 2.94
C MET A 1 -15.90 3.04 2.99
N TYR A 2 -14.85 3.84 3.16
CA TYR A 2 -13.44 3.39 3.10
C TYR A 2 -12.81 2.94 4.42
N GLU A 3 -13.56 2.90 5.52
CA GLU A 3 -13.02 2.58 6.86
C GLU A 3 -12.29 1.23 6.97
N GLY A 4 -12.65 0.24 6.14
CA GLY A 4 -11.97 -1.06 6.06
C GLY A 4 -10.70 -1.09 5.21
N ILE A 5 -10.41 0.01 4.49
CA ILE A 5 -9.23 0.20 3.64
C ILE A 5 -8.20 1.10 4.35
N ILE A 6 -8.64 1.87 5.34
CA ILE A 6 -7.76 2.77 6.09
C ILE A 6 -6.68 1.92 6.79
N PRO A 7 -5.39 2.30 6.69
CA PRO A 7 -4.27 1.59 7.33
C PRO A 7 -4.48 1.30 8.83
N LYS A 8 -5.33 2.11 9.50
CA LYS A 8 -5.73 2.03 10.90
C LYS A 8 -6.02 0.63 11.43
N THR A 9 -6.73 -0.20 10.66
CA THR A 9 -7.12 -1.55 11.12
C THR A 9 -5.92 -2.49 11.18
N ASN A 10 -5.04 -2.42 10.19
CA ASN A 10 -3.88 -3.31 10.09
C ASN A 10 -2.72 -2.89 11.00
N VAL A 11 -2.49 -1.59 11.18
CA VAL A 11 -1.44 -1.14 12.12
C VAL A 11 -1.71 -1.56 13.56
N LYS A 12 -2.99 -1.71 13.95
CA LYS A 12 -3.36 -2.20 15.29
C LYS A 12 -3.34 -3.73 15.40
N SER A 13 -2.98 -4.46 14.35
CA SER A 13 -3.00 -5.92 14.36
C SER A 13 -1.79 -6.51 15.08
N LYS A 14 -1.96 -7.74 15.61
CA LYS A 14 -0.87 -8.48 16.26
C LYS A 14 0.27 -8.75 15.28
N GLU A 15 -0.05 -8.98 14.01
CA GLU A 15 0.90 -9.22 12.93
C GLU A 15 1.77 -8.00 12.66
N ALA A 16 1.17 -6.80 12.56
CA ALA A 16 1.94 -5.57 12.36
C ALA A 16 2.88 -5.29 13.53
N GLY A 17 2.39 -5.47 14.77
CA GLY A 17 3.23 -5.36 15.97
C GLY A 17 4.39 -6.37 15.99
N TYR A 18 4.13 -7.62 15.64
CA TYR A 18 5.17 -8.66 15.58
C TYR A 18 6.21 -8.39 14.50
N ILE A 19 5.79 -7.96 13.30
CA ILE A 19 6.72 -7.57 12.23
C ILE A 19 7.58 -6.39 12.72
N ALA A 20 6.97 -5.38 13.34
CA ALA A 20 7.70 -4.23 13.89
C ALA A 20 8.73 -4.64 14.94
N ASP A 21 8.36 -5.57 15.83
CA ASP A 21 9.30 -6.10 16.82
C ASP A 21 10.43 -6.85 16.13
N CYS A 22 10.19 -7.69 15.12
CA CYS A 22 11.25 -8.39 14.37
C CYS A 22 12.19 -7.45 13.59
N LEU A 23 11.72 -6.28 13.16
CA LEU A 23 12.55 -5.29 12.46
C LEU A 23 13.34 -4.38 13.41
N ASP A 24 13.03 -4.42 14.70
CA ASP A 24 13.74 -3.74 15.78
C ASP A 24 14.31 -4.78 16.76
N TYR A 25 15.55 -5.20 16.53
CA TYR A 25 16.18 -6.30 17.26
C TYR A 25 16.22 -6.08 18.78
N GLU A 26 16.47 -4.85 19.25
CA GLU A 26 16.47 -4.55 20.68
C GLU A 26 15.09 -4.74 21.30
N LYS A 27 14.06 -4.26 20.60
CA LYS A 27 12.67 -4.45 21.02
C LYS A 27 12.27 -5.93 21.00
N TYR A 28 12.71 -6.69 19.99
CA TYR A 28 12.48 -8.13 19.91
C TYR A 28 13.08 -8.84 21.13
N ILE A 29 14.37 -8.65 21.40
CA ILE A 29 15.07 -9.30 22.51
C ILE A 29 14.39 -8.96 23.84
N ARG A 30 14.09 -7.68 24.08
CA ARG A 30 13.44 -7.25 25.32
C ARG A 30 12.10 -7.94 25.56
N LYS A 31 11.34 -8.25 24.50
CA LYS A 31 9.97 -8.78 24.61
C LYS A 31 9.91 -10.30 24.55
N TYR A 32 10.75 -10.94 23.74
CA TYR A 32 10.64 -12.35 23.41
C TYR A 32 11.79 -13.22 23.93
N TYR A 33 12.96 -12.65 24.20
CA TYR A 33 14.11 -13.42 24.66
C TYR A 33 14.09 -13.60 26.17
N ASN A 34 14.05 -14.86 26.62
CA ASN A 34 14.19 -15.19 28.03
C ASN A 34 15.68 -15.27 28.40
N LYS A 35 16.18 -14.23 29.08
CA LYS A 35 17.58 -14.15 29.53
C LYS A 35 17.99 -15.24 30.53
N ASN A 36 17.02 -15.88 31.19
CA ASN A 36 17.25 -16.98 32.12
C ASN A 36 17.13 -18.36 31.45
N GLY A 37 16.85 -18.41 30.16
CA GLY A 37 16.76 -19.65 29.38
C GLY A 37 18.12 -20.17 28.93
N LEU A 38 18.16 -21.43 28.51
CA LEU A 38 19.37 -22.08 27.97
C LEU A 38 19.59 -21.79 26.47
N ALA A 39 18.67 -21.08 25.83
CA ALA A 39 18.75 -20.78 24.41
C ALA A 39 19.79 -19.66 24.15
N PRO A 40 20.65 -19.82 23.13
CA PRO A 40 21.55 -18.75 22.73
C PRO A 40 20.77 -17.52 22.25
N LEU A 41 21.42 -16.36 22.29
CA LEU A 41 20.85 -15.14 21.74
C LEU A 41 20.58 -15.34 20.24
N PRO A 42 19.37 -15.06 19.73
CA PRO A 42 19.07 -15.24 18.32
C PRO A 42 19.84 -14.24 17.45
N ASP A 43 20.30 -14.66 16.28
CA ASP A 43 21.00 -13.79 15.34
C ASP A 43 20.06 -12.67 14.79
N PRO A 44 20.50 -11.39 14.80
CA PRO A 44 19.70 -10.27 14.29
C PRO A 44 19.24 -10.43 12.84
N ILE A 45 20.06 -11.02 11.97
CA ILE A 45 19.73 -11.19 10.54
C ILE A 45 18.55 -12.16 10.40
N SER A 46 18.58 -13.26 11.16
CA SER A 46 17.54 -14.28 11.20
C SER A 46 16.21 -13.71 11.71
N ILE A 47 16.23 -12.90 12.78
CA ILE A 47 15.03 -12.24 13.30
C ILE A 47 14.44 -11.27 12.26
N LYS A 48 15.29 -10.47 11.62
CA LYS A 48 14.86 -9.58 10.52
C LYS A 48 14.25 -10.37 9.36
N GLY A 49 14.86 -11.51 9.00
CA GLY A 49 14.35 -12.42 7.97
C GLY A 49 12.98 -12.99 8.30
N ILE A 50 12.71 -13.35 9.57
CA ILE A 50 11.40 -13.77 10.05
C ILE A 50 10.37 -12.64 9.87
N GLY A 51 10.74 -11.40 10.25
CA GLY A 51 9.90 -10.22 10.05
C GLY A 51 9.53 -9.98 8.59
N ILE A 52 10.53 -10.02 7.69
CA ILE A 52 10.32 -9.86 6.23
C ILE A 52 9.43 -10.97 5.68
N LYS A 53 9.67 -12.24 6.05
CA LYS A 53 8.84 -13.37 5.60
C LYS A 53 7.40 -13.22 6.08
N LYS A 54 7.19 -12.76 7.32
CA LYS A 54 5.86 -12.48 7.85
C LYS A 54 5.20 -11.34 7.08
N TRP A 55 5.89 -10.21 6.84
CA TRP A 55 5.40 -9.11 6.01
C TRP A 55 4.91 -9.60 4.64
N ILE A 56 5.73 -10.37 3.92
CA ILE A 56 5.39 -10.92 2.60
C ILE A 56 4.16 -11.82 2.67
N SER A 57 4.03 -12.64 3.72
CA SER A 57 2.85 -13.48 3.92
C SER A 57 1.55 -12.69 4.14
N MET A 58 1.65 -11.40 4.48
CA MET A 58 0.51 -10.51 4.68
C MET A 58 0.14 -9.73 3.42
N VAL A 59 1.14 -9.21 2.68
CA VAL A 59 0.92 -8.26 1.56
C VAL A 59 0.87 -8.90 0.17
N ASN A 60 1.32 -10.14 0.01
CA ASN A 60 1.35 -10.81 -1.29
C ASN A 60 -0.08 -11.03 -1.84
N THR A 61 -0.19 -11.34 -3.14
CA THR A 61 -1.48 -11.56 -3.82
C THR A 61 -2.33 -12.61 -3.06
N ASN A 62 -3.62 -12.31 -2.87
CA ASN A 62 -4.59 -13.12 -2.13
C ASN A 62 -4.26 -13.33 -0.63
N LYS A 63 -3.44 -12.46 -0.03
CA LYS A 63 -3.12 -12.49 1.40
C LYS A 63 -3.94 -11.48 2.20
N PRO A 64 -3.94 -11.53 3.54
CA PRO A 64 -4.88 -10.74 4.36
C PRO A 64 -4.83 -9.23 4.12
N TRP A 65 -3.67 -8.69 3.73
CA TRP A 65 -3.47 -7.26 3.44
C TRP A 65 -3.48 -6.96 1.93
N ASP A 66 -3.73 -7.95 1.07
CA ASP A 66 -4.12 -7.70 -0.32
C ASP A 66 -5.59 -7.27 -0.35
N HIS A 67 -5.79 -5.96 -0.41
CA HIS A 67 -7.12 -5.36 -0.35
C HIS A 67 -7.77 -5.20 -1.73
N LYS A 68 -7.07 -5.46 -2.84
CA LYS A 68 -7.56 -5.13 -4.19
C LYS A 68 -8.94 -5.74 -4.47
N LYS A 69 -9.11 -7.03 -4.19
CA LYS A 69 -10.40 -7.73 -4.36
C LYS A 69 -11.49 -7.20 -3.42
N LYS A 70 -11.16 -6.97 -2.14
CA LYS A 70 -12.12 -6.43 -1.15
C LYS A 70 -12.61 -5.04 -1.53
N ILE A 71 -11.71 -4.21 -2.08
CA ILE A 71 -12.05 -2.88 -2.57
C ILE A 71 -12.93 -3.00 -3.83
N GLN A 72 -12.60 -3.88 -4.78
CA GLN A 72 -13.47 -4.11 -5.94
C GLN A 72 -14.87 -4.59 -5.55
N GLU A 73 -14.98 -5.53 -4.62
CA GLU A 73 -16.27 -6.06 -4.16
C GLU A 73 -17.09 -5.00 -3.43
N LYS A 74 -16.47 -4.22 -2.55
CA LYS A 74 -17.17 -3.24 -1.73
C LYS A 74 -17.58 -1.98 -2.51
N PHE A 75 -16.83 -1.63 -3.54
CA PHE A 75 -17.03 -0.38 -4.28
C PHE A 75 -17.46 -0.58 -5.73
N GLY A 76 -17.49 -1.82 -6.23
CA GLY A 76 -17.83 -2.12 -7.61
C GLY A 76 -19.21 -1.59 -8.03
N MET A 77 -20.18 -1.54 -7.11
CA MET A 77 -21.51 -0.98 -7.39
C MET A 77 -21.51 0.53 -7.66
N ILE A 78 -20.53 1.25 -7.11
CA ILE A 78 -20.39 2.70 -7.26
C ILE A 78 -19.20 3.08 -8.14
N ALA A 79 -18.53 2.09 -8.72
CA ALA A 79 -17.42 2.32 -9.63
C ALA A 79 -17.93 3.03 -10.90
N VAL A 80 -17.04 3.80 -11.51
CA VAL A 80 -17.32 4.48 -12.76
C VAL A 80 -17.36 3.44 -13.88
N LYS A 81 -18.59 3.07 -14.26
CA LYS A 81 -18.85 2.14 -15.36
C LYS A 81 -18.32 2.69 -16.69
N ASP A 82 -17.85 1.75 -17.52
CA ASP A 82 -17.32 2.01 -18.86
C ASP A 82 -16.26 3.11 -18.88
N ARG A 83 -15.38 3.18 -17.87
CA ARG A 83 -14.37 4.23 -17.81
C ARG A 83 -13.29 3.97 -18.87
N PRO A 84 -13.12 4.84 -19.88
CA PRO A 84 -12.01 4.73 -20.80
C PRO A 84 -10.68 4.99 -20.08
N PHE A 85 -9.65 4.22 -20.41
CA PHE A 85 -8.28 4.43 -19.96
C PHE A 85 -7.30 3.94 -21.02
N LEU A 86 -6.07 4.45 -20.99
CA LEU A 86 -5.01 4.00 -21.88
C LEU A 86 -4.29 2.80 -21.25
N GLY A 87 -4.20 1.67 -21.96
CA GLY A 87 -3.33 0.56 -21.52
C GLY A 87 -1.85 0.89 -21.70
N LYS A 88 -0.97 0.00 -21.23
CA LYS A 88 0.50 0.14 -21.39
C LYS A 88 0.95 0.39 -22.84
N ASN A 89 0.24 -0.17 -23.82
CA ASN A 89 0.53 0.02 -25.25
C ASN A 89 -0.24 1.20 -25.88
N LYS A 90 -0.73 2.14 -25.07
CA LYS A 90 -1.60 3.27 -25.47
C LYS A 90 -2.91 2.85 -26.17
N GLN A 91 -3.30 1.59 -26.06
CA GLN A 91 -4.60 1.13 -26.54
C GLN A 91 -5.71 1.61 -25.61
N LEU A 92 -6.81 2.09 -26.18
CA LEU A 92 -8.00 2.42 -25.41
C LEU A 92 -8.62 1.14 -24.83
N LYS A 93 -8.86 1.14 -23.53
CA LYS A 93 -9.54 0.08 -22.79
C LYS A 93 -10.65 0.68 -21.95
N PHE A 94 -11.59 -0.16 -21.54
CA PHE A 94 -12.70 0.23 -20.69
C PHE A 94 -12.68 -0.56 -19.40
N SER A 95 -12.65 0.14 -18.27
CA SER A 95 -12.78 -0.48 -16.96
C SER A 95 -14.23 -0.43 -16.51
N GLN A 96 -14.69 -1.53 -15.91
CA GLN A 96 -16.04 -1.63 -15.34
C GLN A 96 -16.08 -1.37 -13.84
N LEU A 97 -14.99 -1.68 -13.12
CA LEU A 97 -15.00 -1.78 -11.65
C LEU A 97 -13.73 -1.21 -10.97
N SER A 98 -12.87 -0.53 -11.72
CA SER A 98 -11.53 -0.17 -11.22
C SER A 98 -11.31 1.32 -10.96
N TYR A 99 -12.30 2.17 -11.22
CA TYR A 99 -12.19 3.62 -11.01
C TYR A 99 -13.30 4.12 -10.10
N HIS A 100 -12.95 4.93 -9.11
CA HIS A 100 -13.91 5.59 -8.22
C HIS A 100 -13.83 7.10 -8.35
N LYS A 101 -14.99 7.75 -8.38
CA LYS A 101 -15.09 9.20 -8.45
C LYS A 101 -14.80 9.83 -7.08
N TYR A 102 -13.94 10.84 -7.07
CA TYR A 102 -13.82 11.80 -5.98
C TYR A 102 -13.57 13.20 -6.55
N GLN A 103 -14.29 14.20 -6.05
CA GLN A 103 -14.34 15.55 -6.63
C GLN A 103 -14.53 15.51 -8.17
N TYR A 104 -13.59 16.08 -8.92
CA TYR A 104 -13.58 16.15 -10.38
C TYR A 104 -12.82 14.98 -11.02
N HIS A 105 -12.35 14.00 -10.24
CA HIS A 105 -11.43 12.97 -10.71
C HIS A 105 -11.94 11.54 -10.51
N ASP A 106 -11.42 10.65 -11.33
CA ASP A 106 -11.58 9.20 -11.25
C ASP A 106 -10.24 8.57 -10.85
N TYR A 107 -10.25 7.85 -9.73
CA TYR A 107 -9.07 7.23 -9.14
C TYR A 107 -9.02 5.74 -9.38
N PHE A 108 -7.90 5.26 -9.91
CA PHE A 108 -7.68 3.84 -10.10
C PHE A 108 -7.53 3.11 -8.75
N LEU A 109 -8.09 1.92 -8.66
CA LEU A 109 -8.26 1.18 -7.41
C LEU A 109 -6.94 0.80 -6.71
N ASP A 110 -5.87 0.65 -7.48
CA ASP A 110 -4.54 0.31 -6.96
C ASP A 110 -3.95 1.43 -6.09
N VAL A 111 -4.36 2.69 -6.28
CA VAL A 111 -3.95 3.85 -5.47
C VAL A 111 -4.14 3.58 -3.98
N TRP A 112 -5.28 2.99 -3.60
CA TRP A 112 -5.59 2.71 -2.21
C TRP A 112 -4.68 1.64 -1.60
N SER A 113 -4.40 0.58 -2.36
CA SER A 113 -3.48 -0.48 -1.90
C SER A 113 -2.05 0.02 -1.76
N ASN A 114 -1.62 0.95 -2.63
CA ASN A 114 -0.28 1.54 -2.58
C ASN A 114 -0.11 2.46 -1.37
N ILE A 115 -1.09 3.34 -1.12
CA ILE A 115 -1.12 4.19 0.10
C ILE A 115 -1.08 3.31 1.36
N HIS A 116 -1.87 2.22 1.37
CA HIS A 116 -1.88 1.27 2.48
C HIS A 116 -0.51 0.60 2.67
N TYR A 117 0.09 0.10 1.60
CA TYR A 117 1.40 -0.54 1.63
C TYR A 117 2.47 0.39 2.21
N GLY A 118 2.53 1.63 1.74
CA GLY A 118 3.45 2.65 2.26
C GLY A 118 3.23 2.93 3.75
N PHE A 119 1.99 3.18 4.15
CA PHE A 119 1.67 3.52 5.54
C PHE A 119 1.98 2.38 6.52
N VAL A 120 1.48 1.16 6.24
CA VAL A 120 1.66 0.01 7.12
C VAL A 120 3.12 -0.46 7.11
N GLY A 121 3.82 -0.32 5.99
CA GLY A 121 5.25 -0.63 5.89
C GLY A 121 6.07 0.25 6.84
N ARG A 122 5.80 1.56 6.85
CA ARG A 122 6.46 2.48 7.79
C ARG A 122 6.09 2.21 9.24
N TYR A 123 4.83 1.86 9.52
CA TYR A 123 4.41 1.41 10.85
C TYR A 123 5.19 0.17 11.31
N CYS A 124 5.42 -0.79 10.41
CA CYS A 124 6.22 -1.97 10.70
C CYS A 124 7.72 -1.67 10.87
N GLY A 125 8.19 -0.43 10.63
CA GLY A 125 9.60 -0.06 10.81
C GLY A 125 10.45 -0.22 9.56
N PHE A 126 9.86 -0.48 8.39
CA PHE A 126 10.61 -0.41 7.14
C PHE A 126 11.01 1.04 6.82
N SER A 127 12.19 1.23 6.24
CA SER A 127 12.58 2.53 5.69
C SER A 127 11.87 2.81 4.37
N GLU A 128 11.73 4.10 4.00
CA GLU A 128 11.22 4.52 2.68
C GLU A 128 12.00 3.86 1.54
N LYS A 129 13.34 3.88 1.62
CA LYS A 129 14.22 3.24 0.63
C LYS A 129 13.91 1.76 0.49
N THR A 130 13.72 1.05 1.61
CA THR A 130 13.40 -0.39 1.61
C THR A 130 12.07 -0.66 0.91
N LEU A 131 11.04 0.14 1.19
CA LEU A 131 9.71 -0.03 0.60
C LEU A 131 9.70 0.29 -0.90
N LEU A 132 10.44 1.31 -1.34
CA LEU A 132 10.46 1.74 -2.74
C LEU A 132 11.42 0.94 -3.63
N THR A 133 12.61 0.57 -3.13
CA THR A 133 13.74 0.16 -4.00
C THR A 133 14.75 -0.80 -3.37
N GLY A 134 14.59 -1.23 -2.11
CA GLY A 134 15.64 -1.96 -1.40
C GLY A 134 16.04 -3.25 -2.12
N SER A 135 17.24 -3.30 -2.71
CA SER A 135 17.80 -4.48 -3.39
C SER A 135 17.77 -5.73 -2.50
N ASP A 136 18.10 -5.56 -1.22
CA ASP A 136 18.10 -6.65 -0.24
C ASP A 136 16.69 -7.13 0.07
N PHE A 137 15.71 -6.22 0.07
CA PHE A 137 14.30 -6.57 0.25
C PHE A 137 13.76 -7.28 -1.00
N GLN A 138 14.09 -6.79 -2.19
CA GLN A 138 13.76 -7.44 -3.45
C GLN A 138 14.39 -8.83 -3.56
N GLN A 139 15.65 -9.00 -3.16
CA GLN A 139 16.30 -10.31 -3.10
C GLN A 139 15.67 -11.22 -2.04
N ALA A 140 15.39 -10.71 -0.84
CA ALA A 140 14.70 -11.48 0.20
C ALA A 140 13.31 -11.93 -0.25
N VAL A 141 12.59 -11.08 -0.99
CA VAL A 141 11.30 -11.41 -1.61
C VAL A 141 11.47 -12.44 -2.73
N ALA A 142 12.44 -12.26 -3.63
CA ALA A 142 12.70 -13.16 -4.76
C ALA A 142 13.10 -14.58 -4.30
N ASN A 143 13.83 -14.68 -3.19
CA ASN A 143 14.23 -15.96 -2.60
C ASN A 143 13.04 -16.74 -1.99
N ILE A 144 11.89 -16.10 -1.79
CA ILE A 144 10.66 -16.76 -1.36
C ILE A 144 9.91 -17.24 -2.61
N LYS A 145 10.06 -18.54 -2.93
CA LYS A 145 9.58 -19.24 -4.15
C LYS A 145 8.07 -19.14 -4.52
N ASN A 146 7.26 -18.31 -3.87
CA ASN A 146 5.84 -18.07 -4.19
C ASN A 146 5.43 -16.59 -4.00
N ALA A 147 6.39 -15.68 -3.90
CA ALA A 147 6.11 -14.25 -3.82
C ALA A 147 5.88 -13.69 -5.23
N ASN A 148 4.61 -13.61 -5.64
CA ASN A 148 4.21 -12.83 -6.82
C ASN A 148 4.17 -11.34 -6.44
N PHE A 149 5.33 -10.84 -6.01
CA PHE A 149 5.49 -9.43 -5.67
C PHE A 149 5.68 -8.65 -6.96
N LYS A 150 4.59 -8.09 -7.47
CA LYS A 150 4.69 -6.99 -8.44
C LYS A 150 5.16 -5.78 -7.64
N GLY A 151 6.46 -5.51 -7.69
CA GLY A 151 6.98 -4.22 -7.21
C GLY A 151 6.26 -3.08 -7.91
N GLY A 152 6.27 -1.89 -7.30
CA GLY A 152 5.74 -0.67 -7.91
C GLY A 152 6.57 -0.27 -9.12
N ASP A 153 6.32 -0.93 -10.25
CA ASP A 153 7.00 -0.71 -11.52
C ASP A 153 6.46 0.55 -12.23
N ASP A 154 5.30 1.05 -11.81
CA ASP A 154 4.71 2.29 -12.33
C ASP A 154 5.07 3.50 -11.43
N GLN A 155 5.31 4.66 -12.05
CA GLN A 155 5.54 5.91 -11.34
C GLN A 155 4.36 6.26 -10.41
N ALA A 156 3.14 5.94 -10.84
CA ALA A 156 1.94 6.11 -10.02
C ALA A 156 1.99 5.31 -8.71
N ASP A 157 2.51 4.08 -8.75
CA ASP A 157 2.63 3.23 -7.56
C ASP A 157 3.59 3.85 -6.55
N LYS A 158 4.76 4.30 -7.01
CA LYS A 158 5.77 4.93 -6.13
C LYS A 158 5.25 6.21 -5.48
N ILE A 159 4.55 7.06 -6.25
CA ILE A 159 3.99 8.31 -5.72
C ILE A 159 2.92 8.02 -4.66
N THR A 160 2.02 7.07 -4.92
CA THR A 160 0.93 6.74 -3.99
C THR A 160 1.43 5.97 -2.77
N MET A 161 2.47 5.14 -2.91
CA MET A 161 3.21 4.57 -1.78
C MET A 161 3.86 5.68 -0.94
N GLN A 162 4.54 6.64 -1.56
CA GLN A 162 5.15 7.78 -0.87
C GLN A 162 4.14 8.57 -0.07
N LEU A 163 2.98 8.89 -0.65
CA LEU A 163 1.88 9.52 0.08
C LEU A 163 1.51 8.74 1.35
N GLY A 164 1.41 7.40 1.26
CA GLY A 164 1.18 6.54 2.41
C GLY A 164 2.26 6.66 3.50
N MET A 165 3.53 6.72 3.09
CA MET A 165 4.66 6.88 4.01
C MET A 165 4.66 8.26 4.68
N ASP A 166 4.34 9.32 3.93
CA ASP A 166 4.24 10.69 4.43
C ASP A 166 3.06 10.86 5.41
N LEU A 167 1.93 10.23 5.10
CA LEU A 167 0.78 10.16 6.01
C LEU A 167 1.18 9.46 7.32
N TYR A 168 1.94 8.37 7.27
CA TYR A 168 2.44 7.74 8.49
C TYR A 168 3.32 8.70 9.28
N THR A 169 4.30 9.33 8.65
CA THR A 169 5.21 10.27 9.32
C THR A 169 4.43 11.39 10.03
N ARG A 170 3.38 11.92 9.41
CA ARG A 170 2.55 13.01 9.97
C ARG A 170 1.56 12.56 11.04
N TYR A 171 1.06 11.32 10.96
CA TYR A 171 -0.06 10.86 11.79
C TYR A 171 0.28 9.71 12.74
N LYS A 172 1.51 9.18 12.76
CA LYS A 172 1.90 8.03 13.61
C LYS A 172 1.54 8.18 15.10
N ASP A 173 1.62 9.39 15.65
CA ASP A 173 1.33 9.69 17.07
C ASP A 173 -0.14 10.09 17.30
N LYS A 174 -0.93 10.22 16.23
CA LYS A 174 -2.33 10.67 16.22
C LYS A 174 -3.13 9.92 15.16
N ILE A 175 -2.91 8.59 15.08
CA ILE A 175 -3.46 7.74 14.02
C ILE A 175 -4.99 7.86 13.98
N GLU A 176 -5.65 8.01 15.13
CA GLU A 176 -7.08 8.23 15.25
C GLU A 176 -7.59 9.44 14.44
N LYS A 177 -6.76 10.48 14.26
CA LYS A 177 -7.12 11.67 13.46
C LYS A 177 -7.04 11.44 11.96
N LEU A 178 -6.37 10.38 11.48
CA LEU A 178 -6.26 10.09 10.04
C LEU A 178 -7.60 9.56 9.49
N THR A 179 -8.45 10.45 8.98
CA THR A 179 -9.72 10.07 8.35
C THR A 179 -9.52 9.72 6.88
N TYR A 180 -10.49 9.05 6.29
CA TYR A 180 -10.47 8.82 4.84
C TYR A 180 -10.51 10.13 4.05
N GLN A 181 -11.25 11.12 4.55
CA GLN A 181 -11.32 12.45 3.96
C GLN A 181 -9.93 13.10 3.87
N ILE A 182 -9.12 12.99 4.92
CA ILE A 182 -7.73 13.47 4.87
C ILE A 182 -6.91 12.74 3.81
N ILE A 183 -7.03 11.42 3.69
CA ILE A 183 -6.30 10.65 2.68
C ILE A 183 -6.67 11.13 1.26
N LEU A 184 -7.97 11.33 1.02
CA LEU A 184 -8.49 11.87 -0.22
C LEU A 184 -7.97 13.27 -0.53
N ASP A 185 -8.02 14.17 0.45
CA ASP A 185 -7.61 15.55 0.26
C ASP A 185 -6.10 15.67 0.06
N GLU A 186 -5.30 14.80 0.69
CA GLU A 186 -3.86 14.72 0.46
C GLU A 186 -3.52 14.09 -0.90
N LEU A 187 -4.32 13.15 -1.37
CA LEU A 187 -4.20 12.57 -2.72
C LEU A 187 -4.49 13.61 -3.81
N GLU A 188 -5.51 14.45 -3.61
CA GLU A 188 -5.86 15.55 -4.54
C GLU A 188 -4.75 16.61 -4.64
N LYS A 189 -3.96 16.81 -3.58
CA LYS A 189 -2.85 17.78 -3.59
C LYS A 189 -1.64 17.34 -4.42
N LEU A 190 -1.58 16.08 -4.85
CA LEU A 190 -0.47 15.62 -5.68
C LEU A 190 -0.55 16.25 -7.08
N ASP A 191 0.59 16.67 -7.62
CA ASP A 191 0.65 17.28 -8.95
C ASP A 191 0.16 16.32 -10.04
N THR A 192 0.59 15.07 -9.98
CA THR A 192 0.14 14.00 -10.87
C THR A 192 0.32 12.63 -10.23
N ILE A 193 -0.55 11.69 -10.58
CA ILE A 193 -0.34 10.25 -10.36
C ILE A 193 -0.52 9.46 -11.66
N GLY A 194 -0.28 10.12 -12.79
CA GLY A 194 -0.43 9.55 -14.12
C GLY A 194 -1.85 9.01 -14.36
N GLN A 195 -1.96 7.90 -15.08
CA GLN A 195 -3.26 7.32 -15.44
C GLN A 195 -4.09 6.80 -14.25
N SER A 196 -3.51 6.79 -13.05
CA SER A 196 -4.24 6.46 -11.84
C SER A 196 -5.16 7.58 -11.35
N ARG A 197 -5.05 8.79 -11.92
CA ARG A 197 -6.00 9.90 -11.75
C ARG A 197 -6.38 10.46 -13.11
N LEU A 198 -7.65 10.37 -13.44
CA LEU A 198 -8.20 10.92 -14.66
C LEU A 198 -9.25 11.97 -14.34
N LEU A 199 -9.41 13.00 -15.17
CA LEU A 199 -10.57 13.89 -15.09
C LEU A 199 -11.84 13.07 -15.26
N HIS A 200 -12.81 13.22 -14.36
CA HIS A 200 -14.02 12.41 -14.36
C HIS A 200 -14.77 12.55 -15.68
N LYS A 201 -15.36 11.45 -16.16
CA LYS A 201 -15.97 11.38 -17.49
C LYS A 201 -17.03 12.46 -17.80
N CYS A 202 -17.72 12.97 -16.78
CA CYS A 202 -18.70 14.06 -16.97
C CYS A 202 -18.05 15.43 -17.27
N PHE A 203 -16.75 15.59 -17.00
CA PHE A 203 -16.00 16.83 -17.23
C PHE A 203 -14.97 16.70 -18.36
N ASP A 204 -14.69 15.48 -18.80
CA ASP A 204 -13.68 15.19 -19.81
C ASP A 204 -14.24 15.35 -21.22
N THR A 205 -13.98 16.50 -21.83
CA THR A 205 -14.39 16.82 -23.21
C THR A 205 -13.35 16.40 -24.26
N SER A 206 -12.28 15.69 -23.87
CA SER A 206 -11.28 15.19 -24.81
C SER A 206 -11.89 14.14 -25.74
N LYS A 207 -11.37 14.02 -26.96
CA LYS A 207 -11.86 13.05 -27.96
C LYS A 207 -11.86 11.60 -27.46
N MET A 208 -10.96 11.28 -26.53
CA MET A 208 -10.82 9.93 -25.96
C MET A 208 -11.55 9.77 -24.62
N GLY A 209 -11.98 10.87 -23.99
CA GLY A 209 -12.49 10.85 -22.61
C GLY A 209 -11.43 10.41 -21.58
N VAL A 210 -10.14 10.61 -21.91
CA VAL A 210 -8.99 10.26 -21.05
C VAL A 210 -8.04 11.44 -20.92
N THR A 211 -8.38 12.37 -20.03
CA THR A 211 -7.51 13.45 -19.59
C THR A 211 -6.82 13.06 -18.28
N VAL A 212 -5.49 12.99 -18.32
CA VAL A 212 -4.64 12.72 -17.16
C VAL A 212 -4.29 14.04 -16.47
N LEU A 213 -4.34 14.06 -15.14
CA LEU A 213 -3.93 15.18 -14.30
C LEU A 213 -2.85 14.71 -13.34
#